data_AF-A0A7R9QEG7-F1
#
_entry.id   AF-A0A7R9QEG7-F1
#
_cell.length_a   1.000
_cell.length_b   1.000
_cell.length_c   1.000
_cell.angle_alpha   90.00
_cell.angle_beta   90.00
_cell.angle_gamma   90.00
#
_symmetry.space_group_name_H-M   'P 1'
#
loop_
_entity.id
_entity.type
_entity.pdbx_description
1 polymer ?
#
loop_
_entity_poly.entity_id
_entity_poly.type
_entity_poly.pdbx_seq_one_letter_code
_entity_poly.pdbx_strand_id
1 'polypeptide(L)'
;MHFMDYDFKVKTASERDKVEELFEYEGCKVGRGTYGHVYKAKRKDGSDTREYALKQIEGTGISMSACREIALLRELKHVNVINLQRVFLSHSDRKVWLLFDYAEHDLWVRIITTLSTRLHAVFDS
;
A
#
# COMPACT_ATOMS: atom_id res chain seq x y z
N MET A 1 -32.46 2.61 12.66
CA MET A 1 -32.47 1.17 12.33
C MET A 1 -31.01 0.72 12.21
N HIS A 2 -30.49 0.01 13.22
CA HIS A 2 -29.12 -0.51 13.20
C HIS A 2 -29.21 -1.93 12.64
N PHE A 3 -28.82 -2.12 11.38
CA PHE A 3 -28.94 -3.42 10.68
C PHE A 3 -27.96 -4.49 11.17
N MET A 4 -26.94 -4.09 11.94
CA MET A 4 -25.96 -4.99 12.54
C MET A 4 -26.29 -5.25 14.00
N ASP A 5 -26.28 -6.53 14.34
CA ASP A 5 -26.24 -7.03 15.70
C ASP A 5 -25.09 -6.39 16.51
N TYR A 6 -25.38 -6.03 17.76
CA TYR A 6 -24.44 -5.29 18.60
C TYR A 6 -23.24 -6.16 18.99
N ASP A 7 -23.48 -7.40 19.39
CA ASP A 7 -22.43 -8.32 19.80
C ASP A 7 -21.51 -8.65 18.61
N PHE A 8 -22.09 -8.85 17.42
CA PHE A 8 -21.34 -9.01 16.18
C PHE A 8 -20.46 -7.80 15.86
N LYS A 9 -20.99 -6.58 16.05
CA LYS A 9 -20.23 -5.34 15.81
C LYS A 9 -19.06 -5.21 16.78
N VAL A 10 -19.27 -5.51 18.07
CA VAL A 10 -18.21 -5.40 19.09
C VAL A 10 -17.13 -6.44 18.83
N LYS A 11 -17.51 -7.69 18.54
CA LYS A 11 -16.57 -8.77 18.23
C LYS A 11 -15.72 -8.44 17.01
N THR A 12 -16.36 -8.07 15.90
CA THR A 12 -15.64 -7.74 14.66
C THR A 12 -14.77 -6.48 14.79
N ALA A 13 -15.13 -5.53 15.66
CA ALA A 13 -14.30 -4.37 15.95
C ALA A 13 -13.06 -4.72 16.79
N SER A 14 -13.18 -5.68 17.71
CA SER A 14 -12.06 -6.13 18.57
C SER A 14 -11.06 -7.00 17.83
N GLU A 15 -11.51 -7.80 16.86
CA GLU A 15 -10.65 -8.73 16.09
C GLU A 15 -10.04 -8.10 14.83
N ARG A 16 -10.40 -6.85 14.50
CA ARG A 16 -9.96 -6.22 13.26
C ARG A 16 -8.55 -5.68 13.38
N ASP A 17 -7.66 -6.28 12.60
CA ASP A 17 -6.34 -5.75 12.31
C ASP A 17 -6.41 -4.31 11.75
N LYS A 18 -5.75 -3.39 12.44
CA LYS A 18 -5.59 -2.00 11.97
C LYS A 18 -4.21 -1.79 11.39
N VAL A 19 -4.14 -1.04 10.29
CA VAL A 19 -2.88 -0.80 9.58
C VAL A 19 -1.88 -0.04 10.46
N GLU A 20 -2.37 0.94 11.23
CA GLU A 20 -1.60 1.75 12.16
C GLU A 20 -1.07 0.98 13.37
N GLU A 21 -1.68 -0.14 13.74
CA GLU A 21 -1.23 -1.00 14.85
C GLU A 21 -0.17 -2.00 14.37
N LEU A 22 -0.26 -2.45 13.11
CA LEU A 22 0.63 -3.46 12.54
C LEU A 22 1.88 -2.89 11.87
N PHE A 23 1.79 -1.69 11.29
CA PHE A 23 2.85 -1.12 10.46
C PHE A 23 3.27 0.28 10.91
N GLU A 24 4.57 0.54 10.86
CA GLU A 24 5.16 1.86 10.96
C GLU A 24 5.39 2.41 9.55
N TYR A 25 4.75 3.54 9.23
CA TYR A 25 4.80 4.18 7.91
C TYR A 25 4.75 5.72 7.96
N GLU A 26 4.71 6.31 9.16
CA GLU A 26 4.66 7.77 9.35
C GLU A 26 5.96 8.41 8.84
N GLY A 27 5.85 9.51 8.09
CA GLY A 27 7.01 10.17 7.46
C GLY A 27 7.61 9.43 6.26
N CYS A 28 7.19 8.19 5.98
CA CYS A 28 7.77 7.34 4.92
C CYS A 28 6.98 7.36 3.61
N LYS A 29 6.38 8.50 3.25
CA LYS A 29 5.64 8.64 1.99
C LYS A 29 6.60 8.65 0.81
N VAL A 30 6.46 7.68 -0.09
CA VAL A 30 7.32 7.50 -1.27
C VAL A 30 6.63 7.88 -2.58
N GLY A 31 5.30 7.90 -2.60
CA GLY A 31 4.54 8.19 -3.82
C GLY A 31 3.25 8.95 -3.55
N ARG A 32 2.91 9.83 -4.49
CA ARG A 32 1.60 10.50 -4.57
C ARG A 32 1.14 10.48 -6.02
N GLY A 33 -0.09 10.07 -6.27
CA GLY A 33 -0.71 10.17 -7.57
C GLY A 33 -2.23 10.22 -7.48
N THR A 34 -2.89 10.24 -8.63
CA THR A 34 -4.36 10.24 -8.73
C THR A 34 -4.99 9.01 -8.05
N TYR A 35 -4.25 7.91 -7.96
CA TYR A 35 -4.69 6.65 -7.36
C TYR A 35 -4.48 6.57 -5.84
N GLY A 36 -3.92 7.62 -5.24
CA GLY A 36 -3.73 7.76 -3.80
C GLY A 36 -2.29 7.93 -3.37
N HIS A 37 -1.98 7.40 -2.19
CA HIS A 37 -0.75 7.65 -1.46
C HIS A 37 -0.02 6.33 -1.19
N VAL A 38 1.28 6.27 -1.48
CA VAL A 38 2.10 5.09 -1.22
C VAL A 38 3.14 5.41 -0.16
N TYR A 39 3.22 4.53 0.83
CA TYR A 39 4.14 4.63 1.95
C TYR A 39 5.02 3.40 1.99
N LYS A 40 6.30 3.61 2.28
CA LYS A 40 7.20 2.54 2.70
C LYS A 40 6.89 2.22 4.16
N ALA A 41 6.76 0.94 4.48
CA ALA A 41 6.29 0.48 5.77
C ALA A 41 7.14 -0.68 6.31
N LYS A 42 7.23 -0.78 7.63
CA LYS A 42 7.85 -1.91 8.33
C LYS A 42 6.89 -2.46 9.38
N ARG A 43 6.96 -3.75 9.68
CA ARG A 43 6.11 -4.35 10.72
C ARG A 43 6.57 -3.91 12.10
N LYS A 44 5.62 -3.51 12.95
CA LYS A 44 5.88 -3.08 14.34
C LYS A 44 6.21 -4.25 15.27
N ASP A 45 5.72 -5.44 14.96
CA ASP A 45 5.91 -6.65 15.76
C ASP A 45 7.32 -7.26 15.62
N GLY A 46 8.15 -6.72 14.73
CA GLY A 46 9.51 -7.22 14.50
C GLY A 46 9.57 -8.64 13.94
N SER A 47 8.45 -9.17 13.45
CA SER A 47 8.37 -10.56 12.95
C SER A 47 9.22 -10.80 11.70
N ASP A 48 9.51 -9.74 10.94
CA ASP A 48 10.45 -9.76 9.83
C ASP A 48 11.11 -8.38 9.65
N THR A 49 12.23 -8.37 8.92
CA THR A 49 12.94 -7.15 8.52
C THR A 49 12.58 -6.69 7.12
N ARG A 50 11.47 -7.19 6.54
CA ARG A 50 11.08 -6.88 5.18
C ARG A 50 10.46 -5.49 5.13
N GLU A 51 10.60 -4.87 3.97
CA GLU A 51 10.00 -3.59 3.67
C GLU A 51 8.74 -3.82 2.85
N TYR A 52 7.69 -3.08 3.19
CA TYR A 52 6.39 -3.20 2.57
C TYR A 52 5.99 -1.88 1.91
N ALA A 53 5.15 -1.97 0.89
CA ALA A 53 4.46 -0.84 0.30
C ALA A 53 3.00 -0.82 0.76
N LEU A 54 2.60 0.24 1.44
CA LEU A 54 1.21 0.52 1.81
C LEU A 54 0.62 1.55 0.86
N LYS A 55 -0.35 1.14 0.05
CA LYS A 55 -1.13 2.04 -0.81
C LYS A 55 -2.44 2.39 -0.13
N GLN A 56 -2.59 3.64 0.31
CA GLN A 56 -3.88 4.22 0.67
C GLN A 56 -4.59 4.66 -0.61
N ILE A 57 -5.75 4.07 -0.90
CA ILE A 57 -6.54 4.44 -2.07
C ILE A 57 -7.15 5.83 -1.85
N GLU A 58 -7.13 6.66 -2.90
CA GLU A 58 -7.75 7.99 -2.87
C GLU A 58 -9.27 7.91 -2.69
N GLY A 59 -9.83 8.80 -1.86
CA GLY A 59 -11.26 8.89 -1.59
C GLY A 59 -11.72 8.12 -0.35
N THR A 60 -13.03 7.90 -0.24
CA THR A 60 -13.65 7.16 0.88
C THR A 60 -14.56 6.05 0.34
N GLY A 61 -14.61 4.93 1.05
CA GLY A 61 -15.31 3.73 0.65
C GLY A 61 -14.62 2.97 -0.48
N ILE A 62 -15.35 2.03 -1.08
CA ILE A 62 -14.85 1.19 -2.16
C ILE A 62 -15.31 1.82 -3.48
N SER A 63 -14.43 2.60 -4.11
CA SER A 63 -14.66 3.11 -5.46
C SER A 63 -14.63 1.97 -6.49
N MET A 64 -15.18 2.20 -7.69
CA MET A 64 -15.09 1.20 -8.78
C MET A 64 -13.64 0.83 -9.11
N SER A 65 -12.73 1.81 -9.07
CA SER A 65 -11.30 1.58 -9.25
C SER A 65 -10.74 0.69 -8.14
N ALA A 66 -11.06 0.97 -6.88
CA ALA A 66 -10.64 0.14 -5.74
C ALA A 66 -11.16 -1.29 -5.84
N CYS A 67 -12.43 -1.46 -6.20
CA CYS A 67 -13.06 -2.76 -6.37
C CYS A 67 -12.37 -3.59 -7.46
N ARG A 68 -12.10 -2.98 -8.62
CA ARG A 68 -11.40 -3.63 -9.73
C ARG A 68 -9.96 -4.00 -9.36
N GLU A 69 -9.22 -3.08 -8.72
CA GLU A 69 -7.86 -3.35 -8.25
C GLU A 69 -7.83 -4.56 -7.29
N ILE A 70 -8.69 -4.55 -6.25
CA ILE A 70 -8.75 -5.64 -5.28
C ILE A 70 -9.16 -6.96 -5.95
N ALA A 71 -10.20 -6.95 -6.80
CA ALA A 71 -10.69 -8.16 -7.45
C ALA A 71 -9.63 -8.80 -8.34
N LEU A 72 -8.93 -8.01 -9.16
CA LEU A 72 -7.89 -8.52 -10.05
C LEU A 72 -6.65 -8.99 -9.27
N LEU A 73 -6.15 -8.18 -8.33
CA LEU A 73 -4.94 -8.51 -7.58
C LEU A 73 -5.11 -9.68 -6.61
N ARG A 74 -6.34 -10.03 -6.23
CA ARG A 74 -6.62 -11.24 -5.44
C ARG A 74 -6.47 -12.53 -6.24
N GLU A 75 -6.75 -12.49 -7.54
CA GLU A 75 -6.70 -13.65 -8.43
C GLU A 75 -5.36 -13.78 -9.16
N LEU A 76 -4.69 -12.66 -9.44
CA LEU A 76 -3.40 -12.66 -10.13
C LEU A 76 -2.26 -13.13 -9.23
N LYS A 77 -1.61 -14.25 -9.62
CA LYS A 77 -0.41 -14.77 -8.98
C LYS A 77 0.66 -15.08 -10.01
N HIS A 78 1.62 -14.17 -10.15
CA HIS A 78 2.72 -14.33 -11.10
C HIS A 78 3.96 -13.56 -10.61
N VAL A 79 5.15 -14.10 -10.83
CA VAL A 79 6.42 -13.51 -10.35
C VAL A 79 6.67 -12.08 -10.87
N ASN A 80 6.17 -11.76 -12.05
CA ASN A 80 6.31 -10.43 -12.68
C ASN A 80 5.10 -9.50 -12.44
N VAL A 81 4.15 -9.90 -11.57
CA VAL A 81 2.98 -9.09 -11.22
C VAL A 81 3.01 -8.84 -9.72
N ILE A 82 2.78 -7.58 -9.31
CA ILE A 82 2.78 -7.23 -7.89
C ILE A 82 1.68 -8.01 -7.15
N ASN A 83 2.06 -8.64 -6.04
CA ASN A 83 1.15 -9.50 -5.28
C ASN A 83 0.50 -8.74 -4.12
N LEU A 84 -0.82 -8.72 -4.08
CA LEU A 84 -1.58 -8.15 -2.97
C LEU A 84 -1.50 -9.07 -1.76
N GLN A 85 -0.77 -8.66 -0.73
CA GLN A 85 -0.56 -9.44 0.49
C GLN A 85 -1.78 -9.36 1.42
N ARG A 86 -2.35 -8.16 1.58
CA ARG A 86 -3.48 -7.93 2.48
C ARG A 86 -4.25 -6.65 2.11
N VAL A 87 -5.54 -6.62 2.46
CA VAL A 87 -6.40 -5.43 2.37
C VAL A 87 -6.81 -5.03 3.79
N PHE A 88 -6.65 -3.76 4.13
CA PHE A 88 -7.19 -3.19 5.37
C PHE A 88 -8.33 -2.23 5.04
N LEU A 89 -9.45 -2.41 5.73
CA LEU A 89 -10.63 -1.55 5.63
C LEU A 89 -10.76 -0.81 6.96
N SER A 90 -10.45 0.47 6.93
CA SER A 90 -10.65 1.34 8.09
C SER A 90 -12.10 1.81 8.10
N HIS A 91 -12.87 1.44 9.12
CA HIS A 91 -14.29 1.75 9.21
C HIS A 91 -14.56 3.17 9.75
N SER A 92 -13.63 3.74 10.51
CA SER A 92 -13.77 5.08 11.10
C SER A 92 -13.73 6.18 10.04
N ASP A 93 -12.75 6.11 9.13
CA ASP A 93 -12.55 7.08 8.04
C ASP A 93 -12.93 6.53 6.64
N ARG A 94 -13.40 5.28 6.58
CA ARG A 94 -13.77 4.57 5.35
C ARG A 94 -12.62 4.47 4.35
N LYS A 95 -11.37 4.48 4.79
CA LYS A 95 -10.21 4.33 3.91
C LYS A 95 -9.88 2.87 3.63
N VAL A 96 -9.35 2.63 2.43
CA VAL A 96 -8.90 1.33 1.96
C VAL A 96 -7.39 1.37 1.80
N TRP A 97 -6.73 0.37 2.39
CA TRP A 97 -5.29 0.19 2.29
C TRP A 97 -4.97 -1.15 1.67
N LEU A 98 -4.00 -1.16 0.75
CA LEU A 98 -3.47 -2.35 0.10
C LEU A 98 -2.01 -2.53 0.52
N LEU A 99 -1.67 -3.74 0.95
CA LEU A 99 -0.31 -4.13 1.34
C LEU A 99 0.35 -4.92 0.22
N PHE A 100 1.58 -4.53 -0.10
CA PHE A 100 2.44 -5.18 -1.09
C PHE A 100 3.86 -5.33 -0.54
N ASP A 101 4.65 -6.19 -1.17
CA ASP A 101 6.11 -6.17 -0.96
C ASP A 101 6.70 -4.89 -1.57
N TYR A 102 7.66 -4.26 -0.87
CA TYR A 102 8.28 -3.04 -1.36
C TYR A 102 9.23 -3.32 -2.52
N ALA A 103 9.02 -2.64 -3.65
CA ALA A 103 9.97 -2.61 -4.75
C ALA A 103 10.80 -1.33 -4.67
N GLU A 104 12.12 -1.48 -4.50
CA GLU A 104 13.04 -0.34 -4.33
C GLU A 104 13.19 0.51 -5.59
N HIS A 105 13.00 -0.10 -6.76
CA HIS A 105 13.22 0.54 -8.03
C HIS A 105 12.05 0.31 -8.98
N ASP A 106 11.72 1.37 -9.71
CA ASP A 106 10.92 1.31 -10.92
C ASP A 106 11.77 1.72 -12.14
N LEU A 107 11.27 1.42 -13.34
CA LEU A 107 11.98 1.71 -14.58
C LEU A 107 12.20 3.21 -14.80
N TRP A 108 11.25 4.06 -14.41
CA TRP A 108 11.35 5.50 -14.60
C TRP A 108 12.52 6.06 -13.79
N VAL A 109 12.62 5.69 -12.51
CA VAL A 109 13.77 6.07 -11.66
C VAL A 109 15.08 5.57 -12.26
N ARG A 110 15.15 4.29 -12.65
CA ARG A 110 16.38 3.71 -13.22
C ARG A 110 16.84 4.43 -14.49
N ILE A 111 15.92 4.75 -15.39
CA ILE A 111 16.22 5.44 -16.65
C ILE A 111 16.75 6.85 -16.35
N ILE A 112 16.07 7.61 -15.50
CA ILE A 112 16.45 9.00 -15.21
C ILE A 112 17.79 9.08 -14.49
N THR A 113 18.02 8.23 -13.48
CA THR A 113 19.31 8.21 -12.77
C THR A 113 20.45 7.86 -13.73
N THR A 114 20.26 6.85 -14.59
CA THR A 114 21.29 6.45 -15.57
C THR A 114 21.61 7.58 -16.56
N LEU A 115 20.59 8.26 -17.08
CA LEU A 115 20.78 9.38 -18.01
C LEU A 115 21.50 10.55 -17.33
N SER A 116 21.12 10.89 -16.09
CA SER A 116 21.75 11.95 -15.31
C SER A 116 23.23 11.65 -15.03
N THR A 117 23.56 10.43 -14.58
CA THR A 117 24.96 10.03 -14.34
C THR A 117 25.79 10.06 -15.63
N ARG A 118 25.22 9.63 -16.76
CA ARG A 118 25.91 9.67 -18.06
C ARG A 118 26.14 11.09 -18.56
N LEU A 119 25.18 12.00 -18.36
CA LEU A 119 25.35 13.42 -18.70
C LEU A 119 26.49 14.05 -17.89
N HIS A 120 26.53 13.82 -16.57
CA HIS A 120 27.64 14.31 -15.73
C HIS A 120 29.00 13.79 -16.22
N ALA A 121 29.10 12.50 -16.51
CA ALA A 121 30.34 11.90 -17.02
C ALA A 121 30.80 12.44 -18.38
N VAL A 122 29.91 13.04 -19.18
CA VAL A 122 30.23 13.68 -20.47
C VAL A 122 30.64 15.16 -20.30
N PHE A 123 30.16 15.84 -19.26
CA PHE A 123 30.53 17.24 -18.98
C PHE A 123 31.74 17.37 -18.05
N ASP A 124 32.09 16.31 -17.32
CA ASP A 124 33.29 16.24 -16.47
C ASP A 124 34.54 15.72 -17.24
N SER A 125 34.46 15.58 -18.57
CA SER A 125 35.52 15.15 -19.49
C SER A 125 35.83 16.20 -20.54
#